data_AF-A0A6G0XLB4-F1
#
_entry.id   AF-A0A6G0XLB4-F1
#
_cell.length_a   1.000
_cell.length_b   1.000
_cell.length_c   1.000
_cell.angle_alpha   90.00
_cell.angle_beta   90.00
_cell.angle_gamma   90.00
#
_symmetry.space_group_name_H-M   'P 1'
#
loop_
_entity.id
_entity.type
_entity.pdbx_description
1 polymer ?
#
loop_
_entity_poly.entity_id
_entity_poly.type
_entity_poly.pdbx_seq_one_letter_code
_entity_poly.pdbx_strand_id
1 'polypeptide(L)'
;MEKYAALLDQASFQRISAEMTEYDEKREVIIRQSRDILKSSKQAIFSMHRGALDDAKAKLQAADQVIATLSPLIVADRSLRTGSFAAAMEEYAEAQCFLHFLLHGTLISIDKLNFVEREEYLSGVVDFTGEVGRYAIAQATKRNVQQVEACRDIVEAISGELIQFNFRNGPLRKKYDALKYNLKKLENTLYELSLVTNGFQVNVDKDEPVETTTGGDDEALE
;
A
#
# COMPACT_ATOMS: atom_id res chain seq x y z
N MET A 1 50.60 23.97 21.87
CA MET A 1 50.18 22.74 21.16
C MET A 1 50.95 21.50 21.64
N GLU A 2 52.27 21.58 21.89
CA GLU A 2 53.08 20.43 22.35
C GLU A 2 52.71 19.86 23.74
N LYS A 3 52.23 20.68 24.68
CA LYS A 3 51.92 20.24 26.07
C LYS A 3 50.89 19.09 26.16
N TYR A 4 50.01 18.95 25.17
CA TYR A 4 48.96 17.93 25.14
C TYR A 4 49.28 16.74 24.24
N ALA A 5 50.31 16.83 23.39
CA ALA A 5 50.69 15.77 22.46
C ALA A 5 51.25 14.52 23.17
N ALA A 6 51.82 14.68 24.37
CA ALA A 6 52.29 13.57 25.21
C ALA A 6 51.17 12.90 26.04
N LEU A 7 49.97 13.49 26.10
CA LEU A 7 48.85 12.97 26.89
C LEU A 7 47.87 12.12 26.07
N LEU A 8 47.93 12.23 24.74
CA LEU A 8 46.97 11.61 23.82
C LEU A 8 47.70 10.99 22.64
N ASP A 9 47.29 9.79 22.25
CA ASP A 9 47.71 9.18 20.99
C ASP A 9 46.96 9.85 19.82
N GLN A 10 47.52 10.96 19.33
CA GLN A 10 46.93 11.74 18.25
C GLN A 10 46.73 10.92 16.97
N ALA A 11 47.57 9.90 16.71
CA ALA A 11 47.44 9.05 15.53
C ALA A 11 46.16 8.19 15.60
N SER A 12 45.80 7.69 16.78
CA SER A 12 44.53 6.98 16.97
C SER A 12 43.32 7.88 16.72
N PHE A 13 43.33 9.11 17.24
CA PHE A 13 42.24 10.06 16.99
C PHE A 13 42.12 10.45 15.52
N GLN A 14 43.24 10.60 14.80
CA GLN A 14 43.23 10.87 13.37
C GLN A 14 42.64 9.71 12.56
N ARG A 15 42.99 8.45 12.90
CA ARG A 15 42.38 7.26 12.26
C ARG A 15 40.87 7.20 12.51
N ILE A 16 40.45 7.37 13.77
CA ILE A 16 39.02 7.39 14.12
C ILE A 16 38.27 8.49 13.34
N SER A 17 38.84 9.69 13.25
CA SER A 17 38.23 10.80 12.50
C SER A 17 38.12 10.49 11.01
N ALA A 18 39.11 9.82 10.42
CA ALA A 18 39.09 9.42 9.01
C ALA A 18 38.03 8.35 8.76
N GLU A 19 37.95 7.33 9.62
CA GLU A 19 36.93 6.27 9.56
C GLU A 19 35.51 6.84 9.69
N MET A 20 35.29 7.78 10.61
CA MET A 20 34.00 8.47 10.77
C MET A 20 33.61 9.26 9.51
N THR A 21 34.58 9.94 8.89
CA THR A 21 34.34 10.73 7.67
C THR A 21 33.97 9.81 6.50
N GLU A 22 34.70 8.71 6.32
CA GLU A 22 34.39 7.72 5.27
C GLU A 22 33.00 7.10 5.47
N TYR A 23 32.62 6.81 6.73
CA TYR A 23 31.28 6.33 7.06
C TYR A 23 30.20 7.34 6.70
N ASP A 24 30.38 8.61 7.06
CA ASP A 24 29.41 9.68 6.78
C ASP A 24 29.24 9.91 5.27
N GLU A 25 30.32 9.84 4.49
CA GLU A 25 30.26 9.92 3.02
C GLU A 25 29.41 8.79 2.42
N LYS A 26 29.61 7.54 2.87
CA LYS A 26 28.79 6.39 2.44
C LYS A 26 27.33 6.58 2.85
N ARG A 27 27.09 7.06 4.06
CA ARG A 27 25.74 7.31 4.59
C ARG A 27 25.00 8.37 3.78
N GLU A 28 25.66 9.46 3.38
CA GLU A 28 25.04 10.49 2.52
C GLU A 28 24.67 9.95 1.13
N VAL A 29 25.49 9.07 0.55
CA VAL A 29 25.15 8.38 -0.70
C VAL A 29 23.88 7.55 -0.53
N ILE A 30 23.79 6.76 0.55
CA ILE A 30 22.64 5.92 0.85
C ILE A 30 21.38 6.77 1.05
N ILE A 31 21.46 7.82 1.86
CA ILE A 31 20.31 8.72 2.14
C ILE A 31 19.78 9.33 0.85
N ARG A 32 20.67 9.86 0.00
CA ARG A 32 20.30 10.51 -1.25
C ARG A 32 19.59 9.55 -2.20
N GLN A 33 20.17 8.38 -2.45
CA GLN A 33 19.60 7.41 -3.38
C GLN A 33 18.36 6.70 -2.83
N SER A 34 18.24 6.55 -1.50
CA SER A 34 17.02 6.00 -0.88
C SER A 34 15.78 6.86 -1.18
N ARG A 35 15.96 8.18 -1.39
CA ARG A 35 14.86 9.07 -1.79
C ARG A 35 14.32 8.72 -3.18
N ASP A 36 15.15 8.20 -4.07
CA ASP A 36 14.74 7.82 -5.41
C ASP A 36 13.90 6.54 -5.40
N ILE A 37 14.25 5.57 -4.54
CA ILE A 37 13.42 4.39 -4.26
C ILE A 37 12.06 4.83 -3.72
N LEU A 38 12.07 5.61 -2.62
CA LEU A 38 10.84 6.10 -1.98
C LEU A 38 9.93 6.86 -2.96
N LYS A 39 10.52 7.75 -3.76
CA LYS A 39 9.79 8.52 -4.78
C LYS A 39 9.18 7.62 -5.84
N SER A 40 9.95 6.66 -6.35
CA SER A 40 9.50 5.75 -7.41
C SER A 40 8.37 4.85 -6.92
N SER A 41 8.46 4.32 -5.69
CA SER A 41 7.41 3.52 -5.05
C SER A 41 6.10 4.30 -4.89
N LYS A 42 6.16 5.53 -4.36
CA LYS A 42 4.98 6.42 -4.27
C LYS A 42 4.35 6.67 -5.62
N GLN A 43 5.17 7.04 -6.60
CA GLN A 43 4.68 7.30 -7.94
C GLN A 43 4.06 6.05 -8.58
N ALA A 44 4.57 4.85 -8.28
CA ALA A 44 3.98 3.59 -8.74
C ALA A 44 2.58 3.39 -8.12
N ILE A 45 2.43 3.61 -6.81
CA ILE A 45 1.13 3.57 -6.11
C ILE A 45 0.13 4.55 -6.75
N PHE A 46 0.54 5.80 -7.00
CA PHE A 46 -0.31 6.77 -7.70
C PHE A 46 -0.70 6.34 -9.12
N SER A 47 0.20 5.68 -9.86
CA SER A 47 -0.11 5.17 -11.19
C SER A 47 -1.05 3.97 -11.15
N MET A 48 -0.90 3.08 -10.17
CA MET A 48 -1.80 1.94 -9.95
C MET A 48 -3.24 2.38 -9.67
N HIS A 49 -3.45 3.39 -8.81
CA HIS A 49 -4.80 3.95 -8.56
C HIS A 49 -5.47 4.56 -9.78
N ARG A 50 -4.69 4.96 -10.79
CA ARG A 50 -5.19 5.48 -12.07
C ARG A 50 -5.32 4.42 -13.15
N GLY A 51 -5.03 3.15 -12.84
CA GLY A 51 -5.05 2.03 -13.78
C GLY A 51 -3.85 1.96 -14.72
N ALA A 52 -2.81 2.78 -14.51
CA ALA A 52 -1.61 2.82 -15.34
C ALA A 52 -0.57 1.78 -14.84
N LEU A 53 -0.87 0.49 -15.01
CA LEU A 53 -0.06 -0.60 -14.46
C LEU A 53 1.33 -0.72 -15.10
N ASP A 54 1.46 -0.48 -16.41
CA ASP A 54 2.76 -0.57 -17.08
C ASP A 54 3.71 0.57 -16.65
N ASP A 55 3.14 1.76 -16.41
CA ASP A 55 3.88 2.89 -15.83
C ASP A 55 4.31 2.61 -14.38
N ALA A 56 3.46 1.94 -13.59
CA ALA A 56 3.82 1.50 -12.25
C ALA A 56 4.95 0.46 -12.27
N LYS A 57 4.90 -0.53 -13.17
CA LYS A 57 5.96 -1.53 -13.35
C LYS A 57 7.29 -0.87 -13.71
N ALA A 58 7.29 0.07 -14.65
CA ALA A 58 8.50 0.80 -15.04
C ALA A 58 9.13 1.57 -13.87
N LYS A 59 8.30 2.17 -13.00
CA LYS A 59 8.77 2.86 -11.78
C LYS A 59 9.36 1.90 -10.76
N LEU A 60 8.75 0.74 -10.56
CA LEU A 60 9.28 -0.27 -9.62
C LEU A 60 10.57 -0.90 -10.16
N GLN A 61 10.69 -1.08 -11.47
CA GLN A 61 11.95 -1.49 -12.10
C GLN A 61 13.07 -0.45 -11.90
N ALA A 62 12.75 0.84 -11.95
CA ALA A 62 13.72 1.89 -11.62
C ALA A 62 14.15 1.84 -10.14
N ALA A 63 13.22 1.56 -9.22
CA ALA A 63 13.54 1.34 -7.82
C ALA A 63 14.46 0.12 -7.63
N ASP A 64 14.19 -0.99 -8.31
CA ASP A 64 15.03 -2.20 -8.29
C ASP A 64 16.47 -1.91 -8.73
N GLN A 65 16.66 -1.07 -9.74
CA GLN A 65 17.99 -0.69 -10.21
C GLN A 65 18.78 0.11 -9.16
N VAL A 66 18.10 0.99 -8.40
CA VAL A 66 18.73 1.73 -7.30
C VAL A 66 19.04 0.80 -6.13
N ILE A 67 18.13 -0.12 -5.78
CA ILE A 67 18.34 -1.13 -4.74
C ILE A 67 19.56 -2.00 -5.08
N ALA A 68 19.67 -2.46 -6.34
CA ALA A 68 20.82 -3.24 -6.80
C ALA A 68 22.14 -2.47 -6.68
N THR A 69 22.11 -1.14 -6.81
CA THR A 69 23.29 -0.27 -6.65
C THR A 69 23.68 -0.09 -5.17
N LEU A 70 22.69 0.03 -4.27
CA LEU A 70 22.93 0.27 -2.84
C LEU A 70 23.20 -1.00 -2.04
N SER A 71 22.63 -2.13 -2.46
CA SER A 71 22.72 -3.39 -1.71
C SER A 71 24.16 -3.84 -1.39
N PRO A 72 25.17 -3.73 -2.29
CA PRO A 72 26.53 -4.15 -1.95
C PRO A 72 27.16 -3.27 -0.85
N LEU A 73 26.85 -1.98 -0.83
CA LEU A 73 27.34 -1.05 0.21
C LEU A 73 26.75 -1.41 1.58
N ILE A 74 25.48 -1.78 1.62
CA ILE A 74 24.77 -2.17 2.85
C ILE A 74 25.20 -3.57 3.33
N VAL A 75 25.55 -4.47 2.40
CA VAL A 75 26.12 -5.78 2.76
C VAL A 75 27.51 -5.59 3.37
N ALA A 76 28.32 -4.68 2.84
CA ALA A 76 29.63 -4.36 3.39
C ALA A 76 29.54 -3.68 4.77
N ASP A 77 28.55 -2.81 4.97
CA ASP A 77 28.28 -2.17 6.25
C ASP A 77 26.78 -2.10 6.57
N ARG A 78 26.36 -2.99 7.48
CA ARG A 78 24.96 -3.19 7.84
C ARG A 78 24.34 -2.01 8.59
N SER A 79 25.13 -1.15 9.25
CA SER A 79 24.56 0.00 9.96
C SER A 79 23.97 1.04 9.00
N LEU A 80 24.41 1.04 7.74
CA LEU A 80 23.90 1.89 6.67
C LEU A 80 22.46 1.55 6.24
N ARG A 81 21.92 0.38 6.61
CA ARG A 81 20.53 0.00 6.26
C ARG A 81 19.48 0.87 6.96
N THR A 82 19.81 1.39 8.12
CA THR A 82 18.85 2.04 9.01
C THR A 82 18.37 3.40 8.48
N GLY A 83 17.28 3.92 9.04
CA GLY A 83 16.79 5.25 8.70
C GLY A 83 16.20 5.32 7.30
N SER A 84 16.77 6.16 6.42
CA SER A 84 16.19 6.48 5.12
C SER A 84 16.07 5.28 4.18
N PHE A 85 17.01 4.34 4.25
CA PHE A 85 16.96 3.15 3.39
C PHE A 85 15.85 2.19 3.81
N ALA A 86 15.78 1.82 5.10
CA ALA A 86 14.69 0.99 5.63
C ALA A 86 13.29 1.59 5.35
N ALA A 87 13.12 2.91 5.50
CA ALA A 87 11.87 3.58 5.16
C ALA A 87 11.53 3.51 3.66
N ALA A 88 12.54 3.56 2.78
CA ALA A 88 12.33 3.40 1.35
C ALA A 88 11.99 1.96 0.96
N MET A 89 12.59 0.97 1.64
CA MET A 89 12.30 -0.45 1.43
C MET A 89 10.89 -0.84 1.90
N GLU A 90 10.41 -0.24 2.98
CA GLU A 90 9.01 -0.39 3.45
C GLU A 90 8.01 0.08 2.39
N GLU A 91 8.19 1.28 1.85
CA GLU A 91 7.33 1.82 0.78
C GLU A 91 7.45 1.01 -0.52
N TYR A 92 8.66 0.53 -0.86
CA TYR A 92 8.86 -0.37 -1.98
C TYR A 92 8.09 -1.69 -1.79
N ALA A 93 8.14 -2.28 -0.59
CA ALA A 93 7.39 -3.49 -0.29
C ALA A 93 5.87 -3.26 -0.40
N GLU A 94 5.36 -2.15 0.13
CA GLU A 94 3.96 -1.74 -0.04
C GLU A 94 3.56 -1.68 -1.52
N ALA A 95 4.34 -0.98 -2.34
CA ALA A 95 4.05 -0.81 -3.75
C ALA A 95 4.09 -2.15 -4.52
N GLN A 96 5.06 -3.02 -4.22
CA GLN A 96 5.15 -4.36 -4.83
C GLN A 96 3.98 -5.25 -4.42
N CYS A 97 3.57 -5.22 -3.14
CA CYS A 97 2.38 -5.91 -2.66
C CYS A 97 1.13 -5.43 -3.40
N PHE A 98 0.96 -4.11 -3.55
CA PHE A 98 -0.20 -3.55 -4.22
C PHE A 98 -0.24 -3.91 -5.71
N LEU A 99 0.90 -3.85 -6.41
CA LEU A 99 0.98 -4.27 -7.80
C LEU A 99 0.62 -5.74 -7.97
N HIS A 100 1.18 -6.60 -7.12
CA HIS A 100 0.93 -8.04 -7.19
C HIS A 100 -0.54 -8.36 -6.94
N PHE A 101 -1.17 -7.70 -5.96
CA PHE A 101 -2.60 -7.86 -5.70
C PHE A 101 -3.45 -7.45 -6.91
N LEU A 102 -3.15 -6.32 -7.55
CA LEU A 102 -3.91 -5.88 -8.73
C LEU A 102 -3.76 -6.82 -9.94
N LEU A 103 -2.65 -7.54 -10.05
CA LEU A 103 -2.38 -8.47 -11.16
C LEU A 103 -2.87 -9.90 -10.90
N HIS A 104 -2.83 -10.35 -9.63
CA HIS A 104 -2.99 -11.76 -9.28
C HIS A 104 -4.03 -12.03 -8.19
N GLY A 105 -4.52 -10.98 -7.51
CA GLY A 105 -5.45 -11.11 -6.38
C GLY A 105 -4.81 -11.66 -5.11
N THR A 106 -3.49 -11.81 -5.06
CA THR A 106 -2.75 -12.42 -3.94
C THR A 106 -1.67 -11.51 -3.38
N LEU A 107 -1.17 -11.83 -2.19
CA LEU A 107 -0.01 -11.17 -1.60
C LEU A 107 1.29 -11.77 -2.17
N ILE A 108 2.26 -10.92 -2.51
CA ILE A 108 3.58 -11.35 -2.98
C ILE A 108 4.41 -11.92 -1.81
N SER A 109 5.14 -13.02 -2.01
CA SER A 109 6.09 -13.51 -0.99
C SER A 109 7.28 -12.56 -0.83
N ILE A 110 7.76 -12.38 0.39
CA ILE A 110 8.98 -11.62 0.71
C ILE A 110 10.20 -12.11 -0.10
N ASP A 111 10.29 -13.42 -0.40
CA ASP A 111 11.41 -14.01 -1.14
C ASP A 111 11.47 -13.55 -2.61
N LYS A 112 10.38 -12.98 -3.12
CA LYS A 112 10.30 -12.41 -4.47
C LYS A 112 10.67 -10.93 -4.50
N LEU A 113 10.85 -10.30 -3.34
CA LEU A 113 11.18 -8.88 -3.24
C LEU A 113 12.69 -8.67 -3.19
N ASN A 114 13.17 -7.65 -3.90
CA ASN A 114 14.57 -7.35 -3.97
C ASN A 114 15.07 -6.72 -2.67
N PHE A 115 15.92 -7.44 -1.93
CA PHE A 115 16.66 -6.92 -0.77
C PHE A 115 15.79 -6.36 0.36
N VAL A 116 14.54 -6.81 0.50
CA VAL A 116 13.61 -6.43 1.59
C VAL A 116 13.82 -7.32 2.82
N GLU A 117 13.83 -6.73 4.01
CA GLU A 117 13.92 -7.46 5.29
C GLU A 117 12.55 -7.66 5.95
N ARG A 118 12.46 -8.62 6.87
CA ARG A 118 11.20 -9.07 7.49
C ARG A 118 10.41 -7.92 8.09
N GLU A 119 11.09 -7.03 8.81
CA GLU A 119 10.49 -5.88 9.47
C GLU A 119 9.91 -4.87 8.47
N GLU A 120 10.61 -4.62 7.35
CA GLU A 120 10.16 -3.73 6.28
C GLU A 120 9.00 -4.35 5.50
N TYR A 121 9.06 -5.66 5.24
CA TYR A 121 7.97 -6.38 4.58
C TYR A 121 6.70 -6.36 5.43
N LEU A 122 6.78 -6.71 6.71
CA LEU A 122 5.61 -6.70 7.60
C LEU A 122 5.01 -5.30 7.71
N SER A 123 5.84 -4.27 7.79
CA SER A 123 5.40 -2.88 7.84
C SER A 123 4.73 -2.46 6.53
N GLY A 124 5.34 -2.76 5.38
CA GLY A 124 4.79 -2.48 4.05
C GLY A 124 3.52 -3.27 3.73
N VAL A 125 3.37 -4.50 4.22
CA VAL A 125 2.12 -5.29 4.12
C VAL A 125 0.99 -4.62 4.89
N VAL A 126 1.27 -4.06 6.06
CA VAL A 126 0.24 -3.36 6.83
C VAL A 126 -0.17 -2.07 6.13
N ASP A 127 0.78 -1.28 5.62
CA ASP A 127 0.47 -0.05 4.88
C ASP A 127 -0.29 -0.34 3.57
N PHE A 128 0.07 -1.43 2.87
CA PHE A 128 -0.64 -1.96 1.71
C PHE A 128 -2.15 -2.14 1.95
N THR A 129 -2.56 -2.56 3.17
CA THR A 129 -4.00 -2.69 3.48
C THR A 129 -4.76 -1.37 3.38
N GLY A 130 -4.07 -0.25 3.63
CA GLY A 130 -4.62 1.10 3.45
C GLY A 130 -4.86 1.43 1.98
N GLU A 131 -3.91 1.09 1.11
CA GLU A 131 -4.04 1.29 -0.35
C GLU A 131 -5.10 0.36 -0.97
N VAL A 132 -5.24 -0.87 -0.46
CA VAL A 132 -6.38 -1.75 -0.80
C VAL A 132 -7.70 -1.11 -0.40
N GLY A 133 -7.78 -0.54 0.81
CA GLY A 133 -8.95 0.21 1.26
C GLY A 133 -9.30 1.37 0.33
N ARG A 134 -8.31 2.14 -0.11
CA ARG A 134 -8.48 3.24 -1.07
C ARG A 134 -8.97 2.73 -2.43
N TYR A 135 -8.39 1.65 -2.93
CA TYR A 135 -8.80 1.03 -4.18
C TYR A 135 -10.24 0.50 -4.12
N ALA A 136 -10.61 -0.15 -3.01
CA ALA A 136 -11.95 -0.67 -2.80
C ALA A 136 -13.02 0.43 -2.86
N ILE A 137 -12.78 1.60 -2.28
CA ILE A 137 -13.71 2.74 -2.40
C ILE A 137 -13.86 3.16 -3.87
N ALA A 138 -12.77 3.21 -4.64
CA ALA A 138 -12.84 3.53 -6.07
C ALA A 138 -13.55 2.46 -6.91
N GLN A 139 -13.60 1.20 -6.45
CA GLN A 139 -14.38 0.13 -7.08
C GLN A 139 -15.85 0.16 -6.65
N ALA A 140 -16.12 0.50 -5.39
CA ALA A 140 -17.47 0.65 -4.85
C ALA A 140 -18.24 1.77 -5.58
N THR A 141 -17.59 2.89 -5.91
CA THR A 141 -18.21 3.96 -6.71
C THR A 141 -18.60 3.51 -8.12
N LYS A 142 -17.93 2.47 -8.65
CA LYS A 142 -18.23 1.82 -9.93
C LYS A 142 -19.18 0.63 -9.78
N ARG A 143 -19.72 0.38 -8.57
CA ARG A 143 -20.53 -0.79 -8.21
C ARG A 143 -19.87 -2.14 -8.53
N ASN A 144 -18.54 -2.18 -8.52
CA ASN A 144 -17.80 -3.41 -8.76
C ASN A 144 -17.67 -4.22 -7.47
N VAL A 145 -18.76 -4.86 -7.06
CA VAL A 145 -18.86 -5.60 -5.79
C VAL A 145 -17.79 -6.68 -5.69
N GLN A 146 -17.56 -7.42 -6.78
CA GLN A 146 -16.56 -8.50 -6.84
C GLN A 146 -15.16 -8.00 -6.44
N GLN A 147 -14.74 -6.83 -6.93
CA GLN A 147 -13.43 -6.28 -6.55
C GLN A 147 -13.40 -5.76 -5.13
N VAL A 148 -14.50 -5.24 -4.59
CA VAL A 148 -14.58 -4.83 -3.17
C VAL A 148 -14.51 -6.06 -2.26
N GLU A 149 -15.14 -7.17 -2.65
CA GLU A 149 -15.04 -8.45 -1.94
C GLU A 149 -13.60 -8.96 -1.94
N ALA A 150 -12.93 -8.99 -3.10
CA ALA A 150 -11.53 -9.37 -3.19
C ALA A 150 -10.61 -8.50 -2.30
N CYS A 151 -10.91 -7.20 -2.18
CA CYS A 151 -10.20 -6.31 -1.26
C CYS A 151 -10.44 -6.66 0.21
N ARG A 152 -11.67 -6.98 0.60
CA ARG A 152 -12.00 -7.42 1.96
C ARG A 152 -11.27 -8.73 2.27
N ASP A 153 -11.36 -9.70 1.36
CA ASP A 153 -10.84 -11.06 1.55
C ASP A 153 -9.32 -11.06 1.78
N ILE A 154 -8.56 -10.27 1.00
CA ILE A 154 -7.10 -10.19 1.19
C ILE A 154 -6.74 -9.53 2.53
N VAL A 155 -7.46 -8.48 2.94
CA VAL A 155 -7.21 -7.79 4.21
C VAL A 155 -7.59 -8.66 5.40
N GLU A 156 -8.68 -9.43 5.28
CA GLU A 156 -9.10 -10.41 6.30
C GLU A 156 -8.08 -11.55 6.44
N ALA A 157 -7.60 -12.09 5.32
CA ALA A 157 -6.57 -13.13 5.33
C ALA A 157 -5.28 -12.63 6.01
N ILE A 158 -4.82 -11.42 5.69
CA ILE A 158 -3.65 -10.80 6.33
C ILE A 158 -3.89 -10.58 7.83
N SER A 159 -5.08 -10.11 8.20
CA SER A 159 -5.47 -9.95 9.61
C SER A 159 -5.36 -11.27 10.38
N GLY A 160 -5.85 -12.36 9.79
CA GLY A 160 -5.85 -13.71 10.36
C GLY A 160 -4.46 -14.33 10.54
N GLU A 161 -3.49 -13.96 9.69
CA GLU A 161 -2.10 -14.35 9.87
C GLU A 161 -1.41 -13.49 10.94
N LEU A 162 -1.55 -12.16 10.85
CA LEU A 162 -0.87 -11.23 11.75
C LEU A 162 -1.37 -11.28 13.20
N ILE A 163 -2.60 -11.76 13.47
CA ILE A 163 -3.09 -11.94 14.84
C ILE A 163 -2.27 -12.98 15.63
N GLN A 164 -1.62 -13.92 14.93
CA GLN A 164 -0.79 -14.96 15.54
C GLN A 164 0.59 -14.41 15.97
N PHE A 165 0.93 -13.20 15.55
CA PHE A 165 2.23 -12.61 15.80
C PHE A 165 2.24 -11.89 17.16
N ASN A 166 3.23 -12.23 17.98
CA ASN A 166 3.48 -11.53 19.24
C ASN A 166 4.23 -10.21 18.99
N PHE A 167 3.53 -9.22 18.42
CA PHE A 167 4.08 -7.88 18.28
C PHE A 167 4.33 -7.26 19.65
N ARG A 168 5.61 -7.10 20.00
CA ARG A 168 6.03 -6.31 21.16
C ARG A 168 5.56 -4.86 20.99
N ASN A 169 5.40 -4.14 22.10
CA ASN A 169 5.02 -2.73 22.09
C ASN A 169 6.02 -1.92 21.24
N GLY A 170 5.62 -1.53 20.03
CA GLY A 170 6.47 -0.86 19.05
C GLY A 170 5.66 -0.28 17.88
N PRO A 171 6.32 0.42 16.94
CA PRO A 171 5.65 1.08 15.81
C PRO A 171 4.73 0.14 15.01
N LEU A 172 5.17 -1.11 14.79
CA LEU A 172 4.42 -2.12 14.06
C LEU A 172 3.09 -2.50 14.73
N ARG A 173 3.00 -2.42 16.07
CA ARG A 173 1.74 -2.68 16.79
C ARG A 173 0.69 -1.62 16.49
N LYS A 174 1.08 -0.34 16.44
CA LYS A 174 0.16 0.76 16.09
C LYS A 174 -0.34 0.63 14.65
N LYS A 175 0.56 0.26 13.74
CA LYS A 175 0.19 -0.03 12.34
C LYS A 175 -0.78 -1.21 12.26
N TYR A 176 -0.52 -2.29 12.98
CA TYR A 176 -1.43 -3.44 13.03
C TYR A 176 -2.82 -3.08 13.56
N ASP A 177 -2.91 -2.20 14.57
CA ASP A 177 -4.23 -1.74 15.03
C ASP A 177 -4.99 -0.97 13.93
N ALA A 178 -4.30 -0.23 13.05
CA ALA A 178 -4.90 0.42 11.89
C ALA A 178 -5.53 -0.57 10.89
N LEU A 179 -4.95 -1.77 10.76
CA LEU A 179 -5.48 -2.83 9.88
C LEU A 179 -6.92 -3.21 10.25
N LYS A 180 -7.25 -3.30 11.55
CA LYS A 180 -8.61 -3.62 12.01
C LYS A 180 -9.63 -2.59 11.56
N TYR A 181 -9.24 -1.30 11.57
CA TYR A 181 -10.10 -0.23 11.06
C TYR A 181 -10.27 -0.32 9.55
N ASN A 182 -9.22 -0.65 8.81
CA ASN A 182 -9.28 -0.85 7.35
C ASN A 182 -10.24 -1.99 7.00
N LEU A 183 -10.12 -3.14 7.67
CA LEU A 183 -11.03 -4.27 7.48
C LEU A 183 -12.47 -3.88 7.78
N LYS A 184 -12.71 -3.22 8.91
CA LYS A 184 -14.07 -2.80 9.28
C LYS A 184 -14.70 -1.86 8.24
N LYS A 185 -13.90 -0.95 7.68
CA LYS A 185 -14.35 -0.04 6.63
C LYS A 185 -14.73 -0.79 5.35
N LEU A 186 -14.00 -1.83 4.97
CA LEU A 186 -14.31 -2.67 3.81
C LEU A 186 -15.62 -3.45 4.02
N GLU A 187 -15.80 -4.06 5.20
CA GLU A 187 -17.05 -4.74 5.57
C GLU A 187 -18.26 -3.79 5.49
N ASN A 188 -18.14 -2.59 6.05
CA ASN A 188 -19.20 -1.60 6.01
C ASN A 188 -19.51 -1.18 4.57
N THR A 189 -18.49 -1.02 3.73
CA THR A 189 -18.66 -0.67 2.31
C THR A 189 -19.44 -1.77 1.56
N LEU A 190 -19.12 -3.05 1.81
CA LEU A 190 -19.87 -4.18 1.23
C LEU A 190 -21.31 -4.23 1.72
N TYR A 191 -21.53 -4.01 3.02
CA TYR A 191 -22.85 -3.94 3.60
C TYR A 191 -23.69 -2.84 2.93
N GLU A 192 -23.16 -1.63 2.80
CA GLU A 192 -23.82 -0.52 2.12
C GLU A 192 -24.17 -0.85 0.66
N LEU A 193 -23.25 -1.47 -0.09
CA LEU A 193 -23.52 -1.93 -1.47
C LEU A 193 -24.66 -2.97 -1.52
N SER A 194 -24.73 -3.88 -0.54
CA SER A 194 -25.79 -4.89 -0.47
C SER A 194 -27.18 -4.27 -0.24
N LEU A 195 -27.27 -3.21 0.56
CA LEU A 195 -28.52 -2.50 0.81
C LEU A 195 -29.03 -1.76 -0.43
N VAL A 196 -28.13 -1.10 -1.17
CA VAL A 196 -28.49 -0.36 -2.39
C VAL A 196 -28.96 -1.30 -3.51
N THR A 197 -28.40 -2.50 -3.58
CA THR A 197 -28.77 -3.50 -4.60
C THR A 197 -30.19 -4.04 -4.36
N ASN A 198 -30.60 -4.16 -3.09
CA ASN A 198 -31.92 -4.67 -2.71
C ASN A 198 -32.99 -3.57 -2.49
N GLY A 199 -32.59 -2.30 -2.38
CA GLY A 199 -33.46 -1.19 -1.94
C GLY A 199 -34.22 -0.42 -3.03
N PHE A 200 -34.02 -0.72 -4.32
CA PHE A 200 -34.68 -0.02 -5.44
C PHE A 200 -35.23 -1.00 -6.49
N GLN A 201 -36.04 -1.97 -6.06
CA GLN A 201 -37.04 -2.58 -6.96
C GLN A 201 -38.29 -1.70 -6.91
N VAL A 202 -38.33 -0.64 -7.72
CA VAL A 202 -39.60 0.02 -8.00
C VAL A 202 -40.41 -0.98 -8.81
N ASN A 203 -41.43 -1.59 -8.20
CA ASN A 203 -42.51 -2.21 -8.95
C ASN A 203 -43.11 -1.09 -9.79
N VAL A 204 -42.70 -1.02 -11.05
CA VAL A 204 -43.46 -0.31 -12.07
C VAL A 204 -44.66 -1.22 -12.32
N ASP A 205 -45.66 -1.11 -11.44
CA ASP A 205 -46.99 -1.61 -11.74
C ASP A 205 -47.35 -1.00 -13.09
N LYS A 206 -47.53 -1.89 -14.08
CA LYS A 206 -48.05 -1.50 -15.38
C LYS A 206 -49.47 -1.03 -15.13
N ASP A 207 -49.67 0.27 -14.98
CA ASP A 207 -50.98 0.88 -15.15
C ASP A 207 -51.42 0.56 -16.58
N GLU A 208 -52.24 -0.47 -16.71
CA GLU A 208 -53.04 -0.70 -17.91
C GLU A 208 -53.96 0.51 -18.08
N PRO A 209 -54.02 1.14 -19.27
CA PRO A 209 -54.94 2.23 -19.49
C PRO A 209 -56.37 1.70 -19.39
N VAL A 210 -57.11 2.20 -18.40
CA VAL A 210 -58.55 1.99 -18.27
C VAL A 210 -59.22 2.61 -19.50
N GLU A 211 -59.76 1.76 -20.39
CA GLU A 211 -60.63 2.20 -21.47
C GLU A 211 -61.87 2.88 -20.87
N THR A 212 -61.96 4.20 -21.05
CA THR A 212 -63.16 4.96 -20.77
C THR A 212 -64.22 4.65 -21.81
N THR A 213 -65.16 3.77 -21.49
CA THR A 213 -66.41 3.63 -22.24
C THR A 213 -67.32 4.82 -21.92
N THR A 214 -67.24 5.88 -22.73
CA THR A 214 -68.29 6.91 -22.80
C THR A 214 -69.15 6.64 -24.03
N GLY A 215 -70.38 6.19 -23.82
CA GLY A 215 -71.40 6.07 -24.85
C GLY A 215 -72.75 6.03 -24.16
N GLY A 216 -73.29 7.21 -23.86
CA GLY A 216 -74.63 7.38 -23.32
C GLY A 216 -75.69 7.17 -24.38
N ASP A 217 -76.79 6.57 -23.94
CA ASP A 217 -78.08 6.55 -24.60
C ASP A 217 -78.60 7.98 -24.80
N ASP A 218 -79.15 8.31 -25.98
CA ASP A 218 -80.60 8.55 -26.15
C ASP A 218 -80.96 9.19 -27.52
N GLU A 219 -82.05 8.65 -28.07
CA GLU A 219 -83.14 9.27 -28.84
C GLU A 219 -82.85 10.20 -30.04
N ALA A 220 -83.34 9.82 -31.24
CA ALA A 220 -84.66 10.24 -31.74
C ALA A 220 -84.77 10.19 -33.29
N LEU A 221 -86.03 10.03 -33.72
CA LEU A 221 -86.66 10.43 -35.00
C LEU A 221 -86.82 9.36 -36.11
N GLU A 222 -88.11 8.99 -36.26
CA GLU A 222 -88.93 8.83 -37.48
C GLU A 222 -88.40 8.04 -38.69
#